data_AF-A0A7C8ZRT1-F1
#
_entry.id   AF-A0A7C8ZRT1-F1
#
_cell.length_a   1.000
_cell.length_b   1.000
_cell.length_c   1.000
_cell.angle_alpha   90.00
_cell.angle_beta   90.00
_cell.angle_gamma   90.00
#
_symmetry.space_group_name_H-M   'P 1'
#
loop_
_entity.id
_entity.type
_entity.pdbx_description
1 polymer ?
#
loop_
_entity_poly.entity_id
_entity_poly.type
_entity_poly.pdbx_seq_one_letter_code
_entity_poly.pdbx_strand_id
1 'polypeptide(L)'
;CALPILILFKCDWFDSGKGTNIHKQYKLVEINHTRKYPKYDPFVLAVQVQQVYFTPYPSIKSDKDAWWAVFKVKGRSTIDAPVNEMAFQEDSNDNPPSLSVLELDDEERVIEYNELM
;
A
#
# COMPACT_ATOMS: atom_id res chain seq x y z
N CYS A 1 32.78 6.61 -22.96
CA CYS A 1 32.45 7.13 -21.62
C CYS A 1 30.95 7.35 -21.55
N ALA A 2 30.20 6.52 -20.82
CA ALA A 2 28.77 6.76 -20.60
C ALA A 2 28.59 7.79 -19.48
N LEU A 3 27.74 8.80 -19.69
CA LEU A 3 27.34 9.70 -18.62
C LEU A 3 26.43 8.94 -17.65
N PRO A 4 26.57 9.12 -16.32
CA PRO A 4 25.72 8.45 -15.35
C PRO A 4 24.27 8.93 -15.51
N ILE A 5 23.33 7.99 -15.57
CA ILE A 5 21.91 8.29 -15.56
C ILE A 5 21.54 8.79 -14.15
N LEU A 6 20.97 9.98 -14.07
CA LEU A 6 20.47 10.58 -12.84
C LEU A 6 18.95 10.40 -12.75
N ILE A 7 18.48 9.76 -11.67
CA ILE A 7 17.05 9.59 -11.40
C ILE A 7 16.70 10.36 -10.13
N LEU A 8 15.71 11.26 -10.24
CA LEU A 8 15.17 12.07 -9.16
C LEU A 8 13.70 11.72 -8.97
N PHE A 9 13.27 11.56 -7.71
CA PHE A 9 11.87 11.46 -7.35
C PHE A 9 11.38 12.77 -6.75
N LYS A 10 10.24 13.27 -7.24
CA LYS A 10 9.51 14.32 -6.54
C LYS A 10 8.91 13.73 -5.25
N CYS A 11 9.16 14.38 -4.12
CA CYS A 11 8.84 13.86 -2.80
C CYS A 11 7.85 14.75 -2.04
N ASP A 12 6.91 14.10 -1.37
CA ASP A 12 6.10 14.70 -0.31
C ASP A 12 6.51 14.07 1.03
N TRP A 13 7.24 14.84 1.84
CA TRP A 13 7.86 14.31 3.05
C TRP A 13 6.91 14.30 4.25
N PHE A 14 7.02 13.24 5.06
CA PHE A 14 6.46 13.20 6.41
C PHE A 14 7.38 13.90 7.41
N ASP A 15 6.82 14.36 8.54
CA ASP A 15 7.58 15.00 9.61
C ASP A 15 8.53 13.99 10.28
N SER A 16 9.84 14.15 10.07
CA SER A 16 10.88 13.29 10.65
C SER A 16 11.14 13.54 12.13
N GLY A 17 10.63 14.65 12.70
CA GLY A 17 10.79 15.00 14.11
C GLY A 17 9.66 14.46 14.97
N LYS A 18 8.44 15.00 14.81
CA LYS A 18 7.28 14.62 15.63
C LYS A 18 6.34 13.64 14.94
N GLY A 19 6.56 13.37 13.65
CA GLY A 19 5.75 12.46 12.84
C GLY A 19 6.39 11.10 12.60
N THR A 20 7.52 10.79 13.23
CA THR A 20 8.20 9.50 13.09
C THR A 20 8.46 8.89 14.47
N ASN A 21 8.23 7.59 14.61
CA ASN A 21 8.53 6.83 15.82
C ASN A 21 9.20 5.50 15.46
N ILE A 22 10.04 4.99 16.36
CA ILE A 22 10.56 3.63 16.26
C ILE A 22 10.11 2.89 17.51
N HIS A 23 9.24 1.89 17.34
CA HIS A 23 8.72 1.10 18.44
C HIS A 23 9.87 0.39 19.18
N LYS A 24 10.00 0.63 20.49
CA LYS A 24 11.19 0.21 21.27
C LYS A 24 11.45 -1.30 21.21
N GLN A 25 10.39 -2.10 21.32
CA GLN A 25 10.46 -3.56 21.36
C GLN A 25 10.64 -4.17 19.96
N TYR A 26 9.71 -3.90 19.04
CA TYR A 26 9.70 -4.53 17.71
C TYR A 26 10.58 -3.85 16.66
N LYS A 27 11.17 -2.69 16.99
CA LYS A 27 11.91 -1.84 16.04
C LYS A 27 11.10 -1.47 14.80
N LEU A 28 9.78 -1.47 14.94
CA LEU A 28 8.86 -1.08 13.88
C LEU A 28 8.96 0.43 13.66
N VAL A 29 9.15 0.84 12.42
CA VAL A 29 9.10 2.25 12.05
C VAL A 29 7.64 2.65 11.87
N GLU A 30 7.23 3.69 12.58
CA GLU A 30 5.88 4.24 12.54
C GLU A 30 5.95 5.67 11.99
N ILE A 31 5.01 6.02 11.12
CA ILE A 31 4.90 7.37 10.56
C ILE A 31 3.49 7.90 10.82
N ASN A 32 3.40 9.13 11.32
CA ASN A 32 2.15 9.85 11.43
C ASN A 32 1.81 10.48 10.07
N HIS A 33 0.83 9.91 9.37
CA HIS A 33 0.53 10.30 7.99
C HIS A 33 -0.12 11.69 7.88
N THR A 34 -0.63 12.23 8.99
CA THR A 34 -1.22 13.59 9.06
C THR A 34 -0.17 14.69 9.20
N ARG A 35 1.08 14.35 9.53
CA ARG A 35 2.16 15.34 9.73
C ARG A 35 3.11 15.36 8.55
N LYS A 36 3.28 16.53 7.95
CA LYS A 36 4.15 16.76 6.79
C LYS A 36 5.36 17.61 7.16
N TYR A 37 6.46 17.42 6.43
CA TYR A 37 7.66 18.24 6.58
C TYR A 37 7.37 19.67 6.07
N PRO A 38 7.61 20.71 6.88
CA PRO A 38 7.15 22.07 6.54
C PRO A 38 8.08 22.81 5.56
N LYS A 39 9.30 22.31 5.33
CA LYS A 39 10.28 22.99 4.48
C LYS A 39 10.19 22.50 3.04
N TYR A 40 10.54 23.39 2.10
CA TYR A 40 10.62 23.06 0.69
C TYR A 40 11.87 22.23 0.38
N ASP A 41 11.67 20.92 0.19
CA ASP A 41 12.71 19.96 -0.21
C ASP A 41 12.10 18.96 -1.21
N PRO A 42 11.90 19.32 -2.47
CA PRO A 42 10.99 18.59 -3.36
C PRO A 42 11.58 17.32 -3.98
N PHE A 43 12.90 17.07 -3.91
CA PHE A 43 13.53 16.01 -4.68
C PHE A 43 14.47 15.14 -3.85
N VAL A 44 14.53 13.85 -4.16
CA VAL A 44 15.53 12.92 -3.64
C VAL A 44 16.13 12.08 -4.76
N LEU A 45 17.42 11.74 -4.62
CA LEU A 45 18.06 10.83 -5.54
C LEU A 45 17.59 9.40 -5.30
N ALA A 46 17.35 8.65 -6.38
CA ALA A 46 16.98 7.24 -6.28
C ALA A 46 18.00 6.42 -5.47
N VAL A 47 19.29 6.76 -5.54
CA VAL A 47 20.37 6.08 -4.80
C VAL A 47 20.34 6.34 -3.28
N GLN A 48 19.65 7.40 -2.83
CA GLN A 48 19.58 7.77 -1.42
C GLN A 48 18.38 7.15 -0.69
N VAL A 49 17.47 6.48 -1.41
CA VAL A 49 16.20 5.99 -0.85
C VAL A 49 16.01 4.50 -1.07
N GLN A 50 15.11 3.93 -0.26
CA GLN A 50 14.67 2.54 -0.39
C GLN A 50 13.15 2.51 -0.52
N GLN A 51 12.64 1.57 -1.32
CA GLN A 51 11.21 1.35 -1.42
C GLN A 51 10.67 0.72 -0.13
N VAL A 52 9.58 1.27 0.36
CA VAL A 52 8.85 0.79 1.53
C VAL A 52 7.37 0.70 1.20
N TYR A 53 6.62 -0.08 1.97
CA TYR A 53 5.16 -0.03 1.95
C TYR A 53 4.63 0.48 3.29
N PHE A 54 3.52 1.21 3.23
CA PHE A 54 2.79 1.74 4.38
C PHE A 54 1.52 0.92 4.59
N THR A 55 1.15 0.68 5.84
CA THR A 55 -0.12 0.05 6.21
C THR A 55 -0.68 0.73 7.46
N PRO A 56 -2.02 0.79 7.64
CA PRO A 56 -2.62 1.17 8.90
C PRO A 56 -1.97 0.43 10.07
N TYR A 57 -1.82 1.12 11.19
CA TYR A 57 -1.22 0.51 12.36
C TYR A 57 -2.10 -0.64 12.88
N PRO A 58 -1.54 -1.82 13.19
CA PRO A 58 -2.33 -2.97 13.66
C PRO A 58 -2.70 -2.78 15.13
N SER A 59 -3.72 -1.96 15.38
CA SER A 59 -4.31 -1.74 16.70
C SER A 59 -5.82 -1.97 16.64
N ILE A 60 -6.36 -2.59 17.69
CA ILE A 60 -7.82 -2.69 17.90
C ILE A 60 -8.38 -1.34 18.37
N LYS A 61 -7.52 -0.52 18.99
CA LYS A 61 -7.89 0.81 19.48
C LYS A 61 -7.65 1.85 18.39
N SER A 62 -8.54 2.85 18.34
CA SER A 62 -8.48 3.99 17.41
C SER A 62 -7.44 5.06 17.81
N ASP A 63 -6.70 4.85 18.89
CA ASP A 63 -5.68 5.78 19.38
C ASP A 63 -4.50 5.96 18.41
N LYS A 64 -4.34 5.01 17.48
CA LYS A 64 -3.25 4.94 16.50
C LYS A 64 -3.69 5.16 15.05
N ASP A 65 -4.91 5.65 14.81
CA ASP A 65 -5.43 5.82 13.43
C ASP A 65 -4.54 6.74 12.57
N ALA A 66 -3.99 7.79 13.17
CA ALA A 66 -3.07 8.71 12.50
C ALA A 66 -1.70 8.10 12.17
N TRP A 67 -1.39 6.90 12.68
CA TRP A 67 -0.10 6.24 12.53
C TRP A 67 -0.17 5.09 11.54
N TRP A 68 0.83 5.01 10.66
CA TRP A 68 1.05 3.90 9.75
C TRP A 68 2.33 3.17 10.13
N ALA A 69 2.30 1.85 9.98
CA ALA A 69 3.48 1.01 10.09
C ALA A 69 4.21 0.98 8.74
N VAL A 70 5.55 1.07 8.79
CA VAL A 70 6.41 1.08 7.61
C VAL A 70 7.19 -0.22 7.53
N PHE A 71 7.15 -0.85 6.37
CA PHE A 71 7.82 -2.11 6.13
C PHE A 71 8.75 -1.99 4.92
N LYS A 72 9.96 -2.53 5.08
CA LYS A 72 10.94 -2.61 4.00
C LYS A 72 10.48 -3.68 3.00
N VAL A 73 10.37 -3.28 1.74
CA VAL A 73 10.09 -4.22 0.65
C VAL A 73 11.41 -4.86 0.23
N LYS A 74 11.48 -6.20 0.25
CA LYS A 74 12.55 -6.89 -0.47
C LYS A 74 12.29 -6.69 -1.94
N GLY A 75 13.30 -6.22 -2.70
CA GLY A 75 13.20 -6.12 -4.14
C GLY A 75 12.68 -7.44 -4.71
N ARG A 76 11.60 -7.40 -5.49
CA ARG A 76 11.17 -8.56 -6.25
C ARG A 76 12.29 -8.84 -7.26
N SER A 77 12.84 -10.05 -7.26
CA SER A 77 13.69 -10.47 -8.36
C SER A 77 12.89 -10.31 -9.64
N THR A 78 13.44 -9.61 -10.62
CA THR A 78 12.94 -9.69 -11.99
C THR A 78 13.11 -11.13 -12.43
N ILE A 79 12.00 -11.86 -12.52
CA ILE A 79 11.97 -13.12 -13.26
C ILE A 79 12.04 -12.69 -14.72
N ASP A 80 13.17 -12.95 -15.38
CA ASP A 80 13.29 -12.83 -16.81
C ASP A 80 12.49 -13.99 -17.44
N ALA A 81 11.17 -13.88 -17.34
CA ALA A 81 10.27 -14.85 -17.93
C ALA A 81 10.20 -14.53 -19.43
N PRO A 82 10.45 -15.50 -20.31
CA PRO A 82 10.25 -15.28 -21.74
C PRO A 82 8.80 -14.83 -21.94
N VAL A 83 8.64 -13.68 -22.61
CA VAL A 83 7.32 -13.17 -23.00
C VAL A 83 6.74 -14.17 -24.00
N ASN A 84 5.94 -15.11 -23.51
CA ASN A 84 5.15 -15.95 -24.39
C ASN A 84 3.98 -15.10 -24.88
N GLU A 85 4.03 -14.66 -26.14
CA GLU A 85 2.96 -13.86 -26.77
C GLU A 85 1.59 -14.56 -26.71
N MET A 86 1.56 -15.89 -26.55
CA MET A 86 0.32 -16.67 -26.39
C MET A 86 -0.26 -16.65 -24.97
N ALA A 87 0.48 -16.17 -23.95
CA ALA A 87 -0.01 -16.17 -22.57
C ALA A 87 -1.14 -15.16 -22.31
N PHE A 88 -1.37 -14.24 -23.25
CA PHE A 88 -2.45 -13.25 -23.22
C PHE A 88 -3.58 -13.53 -24.21
N GLN A 89 -3.56 -14.68 -24.90
CA GLN A 89 -4.67 -15.08 -25.74
C GLN A 89 -5.75 -15.67 -24.83
N GLU A 90 -6.71 -14.83 -24.45
CA GLU A 90 -8.02 -15.31 -24.04
C GLU A 90 -8.62 -15.95 -25.30
N ASP A 91 -8.62 -17.29 -25.37
CA ASP A 91 -9.37 -17.99 -26.39
C ASP A 91 -10.81 -17.46 -26.31
N SER A 92 -11.28 -16.84 -27.38
CA SER A 92 -12.64 -16.35 -27.51
C SER A 92 -13.60 -17.52 -27.34
N ASN A 93 -13.98 -17.83 -26.11
CA ASN A 93 -15.04 -18.78 -25.86
C ASN A 93 -16.34 -18.05 -26.22
N ASP A 94 -16.95 -18.42 -27.35
CA ASP A 94 -18.29 -17.98 -27.81
C ASP A 94 -19.43 -18.33 -26.83
N ASN A 95 -19.10 -18.76 -25.61
CA ASN A 95 -20.09 -19.00 -24.58
C ASN A 95 -20.30 -17.70 -23.78
N PRO A 96 -21.51 -17.11 -23.81
CA PRO A 96 -21.79 -15.92 -23.02
C PRO A 96 -21.49 -16.21 -21.54
N PRO A 97 -20.92 -15.24 -20.79
CA PRO A 97 -20.71 -15.43 -19.37
C PRO A 97 -22.08 -15.64 -18.73
N SER A 98 -22.36 -16.85 -18.25
CA SER A 98 -23.51 -17.07 -17.39
C SER A 98 -23.25 -16.27 -16.13
N LEU A 99 -23.88 -15.10 -16.05
CA LEU A 99 -23.98 -14.32 -14.82
C LEU A 99 -24.54 -15.28 -13.77
N SER A 100 -23.73 -15.74 -12.82
CA SER A 100 -24.24 -16.46 -11.67
C SER A 100 -25.05 -15.45 -10.88
N VAL A 101 -26.36 -15.43 -11.14
CA VAL A 101 -27.34 -14.73 -10.33
C VAL A 101 -27.16 -15.31 -8.93
N LEU A 102 -26.52 -14.54 -8.04
CA LEU A 102 -26.73 -14.72 -6.62
C LEU A 102 -28.18 -14.29 -6.41
N GLU A 103 -29.08 -15.27 -6.32
CA GLU A 103 -30.43 -15.04 -5.83
C GLU A 103 -30.29 -14.44 -4.42
N LEU A 104 -30.45 -13.13 -4.33
CA LEU A 104 -30.68 -12.43 -3.08
C LEU A 104 -32.14 -12.70 -2.73
N ASP A 105 -32.38 -13.74 -1.93
CA ASP A 105 -33.63 -13.86 -1.20
C ASP A 105 -33.65 -12.75 -0.13
N ASP A 106 -34.47 -11.74 -0.39
CA ASP A 106 -34.83 -10.70 0.57
C ASP A 106 -35.62 -11.31 1.76
N GLU A 107 -35.42 -10.73 2.95
CA GLU A 107 -36.15 -10.96 4.23
C GLU A 107 -35.67 -12.09 5.19
N GLU A 108 -34.53 -11.89 5.88
CA GLU A 108 -34.47 -12.07 7.35
C GLU A 108 -33.09 -11.67 7.94
N ARG A 109 -32.99 -10.45 8.48
CA ARG A 109 -32.28 -10.09 9.73
C ARG A 109 -32.20 -8.57 9.89
N VAL A 110 -33.36 -7.95 10.07
CA VAL A 110 -33.49 -6.57 10.59
C VAL A 110 -33.56 -6.56 12.13
N ILE A 111 -33.38 -7.70 12.82
CA ILE A 111 -33.68 -7.80 14.26
C ILE A 111 -32.45 -7.75 15.20
N GLU A 112 -31.23 -8.00 14.75
CA GLU A 112 -30.09 -8.08 15.71
C GLU A 112 -29.36 -6.75 15.97
N TYR A 113 -29.53 -5.74 15.10
CA TYR A 113 -28.84 -4.44 15.26
C TYR A 113 -29.51 -3.45 16.22
N ASN A 114 -30.70 -3.76 16.75
CA ASN A 114 -31.38 -2.92 17.75
C ASN A 114 -31.20 -3.41 19.20
N GLU A 115 -30.52 -4.54 19.44
CA GLU A 115 -30.29 -5.09 20.79
C GLU A 115 -28.85 -4.93 21.32
N LEU A 116 -27.95 -4.25 20.59
CA LEU A 116 -26.56 -4.01 21.03
C LEU A 116 -26.21 -2.52 21.12
N MET A 117 -27.15 -1.68 21.60
CA MET A 117 -26.78 -0.44 22.31
C MET A 117 -26.02 -0.77 23.60
#